data_AF-A0A7S4QDC1-F1
#
_entry.id   AF-A0A7S4QDC1-F1
#
_cell.length_a   1.000
_cell.length_b   1.000
_cell.length_c   1.000
_cell.angle_alpha   90.00
_cell.angle_beta   90.00
_cell.angle_gamma   90.00
#
_symmetry.space_group_name_H-M   'P 1'
#
loop_
_entity.id
_entity.type
_entity.pdbx_description
1 polymer ?
#
loop_
_entity_poly.entity_id
_entity_poly.type
_entity_poly.pdbx_seq_one_letter_code
_entity_poly.pdbx_strand_id
1 'polypeptide(L)'
;MGAAVKRIAAEVRARAVLLCGYSMGGFGALQLGSRTPELFDAIVMVAGHGLGTLEPSESESAYAAPQPESSRIFKDYLARHAPRLASVPKVIAVHAWRDKVSSYTDAEAIVDAIQARGGCAELVTVPDDMADSDLGRGKNRHRRGHCYYGYAFLRDSSEEVLYSRLREALPKVRLVAKPPARELRLMPARPQERGAGWADRGRGGPGEPSAVPADAEEGKARRGRWRRGTDAGSRAGWSRSRSPRRR
;
A
#
# COMPACT_ATOMS: atom_id res chain seq x y z
N MET A 1 -6.22 12.99 19.93
CA MET A 1 -6.13 11.56 19.57
C MET A 1 -5.17 10.78 20.47
N GLY A 2 -3.89 11.17 20.61
CA GLY A 2 -2.92 10.38 21.40
C GLY A 2 -3.29 10.11 22.87
N ALA A 3 -3.85 11.11 23.56
CA ALA A 3 -4.34 10.92 24.95
C ALA A 3 -5.46 9.88 25.04
N ALA A 4 -6.35 9.84 24.04
CA ALA A 4 -7.45 8.87 23.99
C ALA A 4 -6.93 7.45 23.77
N VAL A 5 -5.97 7.26 22.84
CA VAL A 5 -5.35 5.94 22.58
C VAL A 5 -4.66 5.41 23.83
N LYS A 6 -3.85 6.23 24.51
CA LYS A 6 -3.17 5.84 25.75
C LYS A 6 -4.15 5.51 26.87
N ARG A 7 -5.21 6.30 27.03
CA ARG A 7 -6.25 6.06 28.03
C ARG A 7 -6.96 4.73 27.78
N ILE A 8 -7.43 4.49 26.56
CA ILE A 8 -8.11 3.24 26.18
C ILE A 8 -7.19 2.05 26.35
N ALA A 9 -5.93 2.15 25.91
CA ALA A 9 -4.94 1.09 26.09
C ALA A 9 -4.72 0.75 27.57
N ALA A 10 -4.65 1.76 28.45
CA ALA A 10 -4.55 1.53 29.89
C ALA A 10 -5.82 0.90 30.48
N GLU A 11 -7.00 1.40 30.09
CA GLU A 11 -8.31 0.93 30.54
C GLU A 11 -8.53 -0.55 30.23
N VAL A 12 -8.22 -0.98 29.00
CA VAL A 12 -8.35 -2.37 28.56
C VAL A 12 -7.10 -3.22 28.89
N ARG A 13 -6.11 -2.64 29.56
CA ARG A 13 -4.81 -3.26 29.87
C ARG A 13 -4.17 -3.90 28.63
N ALA A 14 -4.22 -3.16 27.51
CA ALA A 14 -3.69 -3.61 26.24
C ALA A 14 -2.19 -3.94 26.38
N ARG A 15 -1.82 -5.16 25.96
CA ARG A 15 -0.41 -5.57 25.91
C ARG A 15 0.36 -4.83 24.81
N ALA A 16 -0.33 -4.48 23.73
CA ALA A 16 0.22 -3.73 22.61
C ALA A 16 -0.89 -2.94 21.92
N VAL A 17 -0.51 -1.83 21.28
CA VAL A 17 -1.37 -1.00 20.43
C VAL A 17 -0.91 -1.16 18.99
N LEU A 18 -1.77 -1.71 18.16
CA LEU A 18 -1.49 -1.93 16.75
C LEU A 18 -2.25 -0.93 15.90
N LEU A 19 -1.60 -0.43 14.85
CA LEU A 19 -2.24 0.38 13.83
C LEU A 19 -2.29 -0.39 12.52
N CYS A 20 -3.48 -0.87 12.16
CA CYS A 20 -3.69 -1.70 10.98
C CYS A 20 -4.64 -1.02 9.99
N GLY A 21 -4.41 -1.21 8.70
CA GLY A 21 -5.37 -0.77 7.70
C GLY A 21 -5.19 -1.43 6.33
N TYR A 22 -6.28 -1.49 5.57
CA TYR A 22 -6.34 -2.03 4.22
C TYR A 22 -6.60 -0.92 3.19
N SER A 23 -5.92 -0.94 2.04
CA SER A 23 -6.09 0.04 0.96
C SER A 23 -5.89 1.48 1.47
N MET A 24 -6.90 2.35 1.34
CA MET A 24 -6.93 3.68 1.97
C MET A 24 -6.69 3.65 3.49
N GLY A 25 -7.12 2.60 4.18
CA GLY A 25 -6.80 2.38 5.59
C GLY A 25 -5.30 2.12 5.81
N GLY A 26 -4.63 1.43 4.88
CA GLY A 26 -3.18 1.21 4.92
C GLY A 26 -2.40 2.51 4.70
N PHE A 27 -2.87 3.38 3.79
CA PHE A 27 -2.39 4.76 3.69
C PHE A 27 -2.58 5.51 5.02
N GLY A 28 -3.77 5.44 5.63
CA GLY A 28 -4.05 6.05 6.93
C GLY A 28 -3.14 5.55 8.04
N ALA A 29 -2.82 4.24 8.05
CA ALA A 29 -1.91 3.62 9.00
C ALA A 29 -0.50 4.22 8.89
N LEU A 30 0.01 4.43 7.68
CA LEU A 30 1.30 5.09 7.45
C LEU A 30 1.30 6.56 7.89
N GLN A 31 0.25 7.32 7.54
CA GLN A 31 0.16 8.74 7.90
C GLN A 31 0.12 8.92 9.42
N LEU A 32 -0.71 8.13 10.10
CA LEU A 32 -0.86 8.26 11.54
C LEU A 32 0.33 7.68 12.30
N GLY A 33 0.83 6.53 11.84
CA GLY A 33 2.00 5.88 12.40
C GLY A 33 3.27 6.73 12.29
N SER A 34 3.46 7.45 11.18
CA SER A 34 4.56 8.39 11.05
C SER A 34 4.36 9.68 11.86
N ARG A 35 3.11 10.11 12.11
CA ARG A 35 2.82 11.34 12.88
C ARG A 35 2.95 11.16 14.39
N THR A 36 2.60 9.99 14.91
CA THR A 36 2.66 9.66 16.35
C THR A 36 3.20 8.23 16.55
N PRO A 37 4.44 7.94 16.11
CA PRO A 37 5.00 6.58 16.14
C PRO A 37 5.11 6.02 17.56
N GLU A 38 5.24 6.88 18.57
CA GLU A 38 5.32 6.51 19.97
C GLU A 38 4.03 5.92 20.57
N LEU A 39 2.92 5.95 19.83
CA LEU A 39 1.65 5.37 20.26
C LEU A 39 1.47 3.90 19.86
N PHE A 40 2.29 3.39 18.95
CA PHE A 40 2.06 2.11 18.30
C PHE A 40 3.25 1.18 18.49
N ASP A 41 2.97 -0.07 18.85
CA ASP A 41 3.97 -1.13 18.95
C ASP A 41 4.21 -1.79 17.59
N ALA A 42 3.21 -1.77 16.72
CA ALA A 42 3.37 -2.13 15.32
C ALA A 42 2.44 -1.35 14.39
N ILE A 43 2.88 -1.18 13.14
CA ILE A 43 2.06 -0.69 12.04
C ILE A 43 1.92 -1.79 10.98
N VAL A 44 0.71 -2.00 10.51
CA VAL A 44 0.40 -2.94 9.43
C VAL A 44 -0.32 -2.20 8.31
N MET A 45 0.32 -2.13 7.14
CA MET A 45 -0.28 -1.60 5.91
C MET A 45 -0.55 -2.77 4.96
N VAL A 46 -1.82 -3.01 4.62
CA VAL A 46 -2.19 -4.00 3.62
C VAL A 46 -2.70 -3.26 2.39
N ALA A 47 -2.09 -3.48 1.23
CA ALA A 47 -2.41 -2.73 0.00
C ALA A 47 -2.37 -1.19 0.19
N GLY A 48 -1.54 -0.72 1.13
CA GLY A 48 -1.41 0.71 1.43
C GLY A 48 -0.39 1.37 0.51
N HIS A 49 -0.53 2.68 0.31
CA HIS A 49 0.41 3.48 -0.49
C HIS A 49 0.89 4.71 0.30
N GLY A 50 1.92 5.40 -0.22
CA GLY A 50 2.38 6.70 0.28
C GLY A 50 1.67 7.87 -0.39
N LEU A 51 2.22 9.08 -0.26
CA LEU A 51 1.84 10.21 -1.12
C LEU A 51 2.72 10.23 -2.37
N GLY A 52 2.14 10.36 -3.56
CA GLY A 52 2.88 10.20 -4.82
C GLY A 52 3.12 8.74 -5.18
N THR A 53 3.82 8.48 -6.28
CA THR A 53 4.16 7.13 -6.75
C THR A 53 5.41 7.14 -7.64
N LEU A 54 6.16 6.03 -7.61
CA LEU A 54 7.25 5.73 -8.53
C LEU A 54 6.78 5.05 -9.82
N GLU A 55 5.49 4.67 -9.91
CA GLU A 55 4.99 4.01 -11.10
C GLU A 55 5.09 4.91 -12.34
N PRO A 56 5.49 4.35 -13.50
CA PRO A 56 5.44 5.07 -14.76
C PRO A 56 4.01 5.52 -15.10
N SER A 57 3.88 6.69 -15.72
CA SER A 57 2.57 7.23 -16.16
C SER A 57 1.86 6.34 -17.18
N GLU A 58 2.61 5.50 -17.91
CA GLU A 58 2.12 4.55 -18.92
C GLU A 58 1.75 3.18 -18.33
N SER A 59 1.95 2.97 -17.02
CA SER A 59 1.60 1.71 -16.39
C SER A 59 0.08 1.48 -16.45
N GLU A 60 -0.34 0.21 -16.49
CA GLU A 60 -1.76 -0.16 -16.40
C GLU A 60 -2.35 0.07 -14.98
N SER A 61 -1.64 0.79 -14.12
CA SER A 61 -2.09 1.08 -12.75
C SER A 61 -3.18 2.14 -12.73
N ALA A 62 -3.91 2.18 -11.63
CA ALA A 62 -5.13 2.98 -11.50
C ALA A 62 -4.92 4.50 -11.53
N TYR A 63 -3.70 5.00 -11.30
CA TYR A 63 -3.48 6.42 -11.04
C TYR A 63 -2.96 7.23 -12.23
N ALA A 64 -2.31 6.59 -13.23
CA ALA A 64 -1.71 7.26 -14.40
C ALA A 64 -1.00 8.58 -14.01
N ALA A 65 -0.32 8.57 -12.87
CA ALA A 65 0.08 9.80 -12.20
C ALA A 65 1.16 10.51 -13.02
N PRO A 66 1.10 11.85 -13.18
CA PRO A 66 2.05 12.56 -14.02
C PRO A 66 3.47 12.44 -13.45
N GLN A 67 4.41 12.08 -14.31
CA GLN A 67 5.84 12.01 -13.99
C GLN A 67 6.57 13.18 -14.67
N PRO A 68 7.61 13.77 -14.03
CA PRO A 68 8.30 13.30 -12.82
C PRO A 68 7.73 13.83 -11.50
N GLU A 69 6.65 14.62 -11.54
CA GLU A 69 6.03 15.28 -10.36
C GLU A 69 5.70 14.27 -9.25
N SER A 70 5.01 13.19 -9.59
CA SER A 70 4.54 12.20 -8.61
C SER A 70 5.68 11.45 -7.93
N SER A 71 6.76 11.15 -8.67
CA SER A 71 7.97 10.56 -8.10
C SER A 71 8.67 11.51 -7.12
N ARG A 72 8.68 12.82 -7.39
CA ARG A 72 9.24 13.82 -6.47
C ARG A 72 8.44 13.87 -5.16
N ILE A 73 7.11 13.91 -5.27
CA ILE A 73 6.21 13.89 -4.10
C ILE A 73 6.45 12.63 -3.25
N PHE A 74 6.63 11.47 -3.90
CA PHE A 74 6.90 10.21 -3.20
C PHE A 74 8.23 10.20 -2.47
N LYS A 75 9.30 10.67 -3.13
CA LYS A 75 10.61 10.79 -2.49
C LYS A 75 10.58 11.76 -1.29
N ASP A 76 9.90 12.89 -1.43
CA ASP A 76 9.71 13.86 -0.33
C ASP A 76 8.86 13.30 0.81
N TYR A 77 7.87 12.46 0.48
CA TYR A 77 7.11 11.71 1.47
C TYR A 77 8.01 10.74 2.23
N LEU A 78 8.80 9.90 1.54
CA LEU A 78 9.72 8.97 2.19
C LEU A 78 10.75 9.70 3.07
N ALA A 79 11.33 10.79 2.57
CA ALA A 79 12.31 11.58 3.33
C ALA A 79 11.75 12.12 4.64
N ARG A 80 10.48 12.53 4.67
CA ARG A 80 9.81 13.06 5.87
C ARG A 80 9.32 11.98 6.82
N HIS A 81 8.78 10.88 6.30
CA HIS A 81 8.02 9.92 7.08
C HIS A 81 8.83 8.68 7.48
N ALA A 82 9.77 8.21 6.65
CA ALA A 82 10.54 6.99 6.93
C ALA A 82 11.36 7.06 8.23
N PRO A 83 12.06 8.17 8.59
CA PRO A 83 12.76 8.25 9.88
C PRO A 83 11.85 8.09 11.09
N ARG A 84 10.59 8.54 10.98
CA ARG A 84 9.61 8.45 12.07
C ARG A 84 9.03 7.04 12.16
N LEU A 85 8.72 6.44 11.01
CA LEU A 85 8.28 5.04 10.92
C LEU A 85 9.36 4.07 11.43
N ALA A 86 10.63 4.36 11.20
CA ALA A 86 11.74 3.56 11.72
C ALA A 86 11.83 3.53 13.26
N SER A 87 11.19 4.48 13.95
CA SER A 87 11.12 4.49 15.42
C SER A 87 10.00 3.61 15.99
N VAL A 88 9.15 3.04 15.12
CA VAL A 88 8.11 2.08 15.50
C VAL A 88 8.75 0.70 15.61
N PRO A 89 8.47 -0.07 16.67
CA PRO A 89 9.16 -1.34 16.89
C PRO A 89 9.01 -2.37 15.76
N LYS A 90 7.89 -2.36 15.04
CA LYS A 90 7.66 -3.21 13.86
C LYS A 90 6.77 -2.52 12.83
N VAL A 91 7.15 -2.58 11.55
CA VAL A 91 6.30 -2.19 10.42
C VAL A 91 6.17 -3.38 9.47
N ILE A 92 4.94 -3.71 9.08
CA ILE A 92 4.65 -4.81 8.16
C ILE A 92 3.86 -4.25 6.99
N ALA A 93 4.39 -4.39 5.77
CA ALA A 93 3.66 -4.16 4.55
C ALA A 93 3.22 -5.50 3.96
N VAL A 94 1.94 -5.64 3.62
CA VAL A 94 1.40 -6.81 2.91
C VAL A 94 0.88 -6.34 1.56
N HIS A 95 1.44 -6.84 0.47
CA HIS A 95 1.12 -6.36 -0.87
C HIS A 95 1.13 -7.48 -1.91
N ALA A 96 0.22 -7.44 -2.88
CA ALA A 96 0.27 -8.31 -4.05
C ALA A 96 1.05 -7.65 -5.19
N TRP A 97 1.86 -8.43 -5.91
CA TRP A 97 2.58 -7.95 -7.09
C TRP A 97 1.63 -7.52 -8.21
N ARG A 98 0.54 -8.27 -8.38
CA ARG A 98 -0.50 -8.02 -9.41
C ARG A 98 -1.49 -6.93 -9.07
N ASP A 99 -1.33 -6.26 -7.93
CA ASP A 99 -2.20 -5.17 -7.52
C ASP A 99 -2.02 -3.99 -8.49
N LYS A 100 -3.11 -3.65 -9.19
CA LYS A 100 -3.15 -2.52 -10.12
C LYS A 100 -3.77 -1.26 -9.49
N VAL A 101 -4.23 -1.34 -8.25
CA VAL A 101 -4.86 -0.22 -7.55
C VAL A 101 -3.84 0.48 -6.67
N SER A 102 -2.92 -0.25 -6.04
CA SER A 102 -1.78 0.33 -5.33
C SER A 102 -0.48 -0.31 -5.81
N SER A 103 0.59 0.49 -5.86
CA SER A 103 1.88 0.04 -6.40
C SER A 103 2.62 -0.86 -5.42
N TYR A 104 2.95 -2.07 -5.88
CA TYR A 104 3.85 -2.96 -5.15
C TYR A 104 5.26 -2.35 -5.00
N THR A 105 5.77 -1.72 -6.06
CA THR A 105 7.08 -1.05 -6.06
C THR A 105 7.14 0.09 -5.05
N ASP A 106 6.04 0.83 -4.86
CA ASP A 106 5.99 1.86 -3.82
C ASP A 106 6.02 1.25 -2.42
N ALA A 107 5.33 0.13 -2.19
CA ALA A 107 5.35 -0.56 -0.91
C ALA A 107 6.77 -1.07 -0.57
N GLU A 108 7.47 -1.64 -1.55
CA GLU A 108 8.88 -2.02 -1.43
C GLU A 108 9.76 -0.82 -1.09
N ALA A 109 9.65 0.28 -1.85
CA ALA A 109 10.41 1.50 -1.59
C ALA A 109 10.15 2.11 -0.21
N ILE A 110 8.92 1.99 0.33
CA ILE A 110 8.59 2.40 1.70
C ILE A 110 9.34 1.52 2.70
N VAL A 111 9.30 0.20 2.55
CA VAL A 111 9.98 -0.74 3.44
C VAL A 111 11.49 -0.51 3.43
N ASP A 112 12.09 -0.40 2.25
CA ASP A 112 13.52 -0.11 2.08
C ASP A 112 13.91 1.21 2.73
N ALA A 113 13.11 2.27 2.55
CA ALA A 113 13.38 3.55 3.17
C ALA A 113 13.32 3.50 4.70
N ILE A 114 12.47 2.68 5.29
CA ILE A 114 12.41 2.47 6.75
C ILE A 114 13.62 1.68 7.23
N GLN A 115 13.98 0.59 6.53
CA GLN A 115 15.14 -0.24 6.85
C GLN A 115 16.46 0.54 6.74
N ALA A 116 16.60 1.40 5.72
CA ALA A 116 17.75 2.29 5.54
C ALA A 116 17.92 3.31 6.68
N ARG A 117 16.90 3.50 7.52
CA ARG A 117 16.93 4.33 8.73
C ARG A 117 17.11 3.50 10.01
N GLY A 118 17.47 2.22 9.89
CA GLY A 118 17.64 1.28 11.00
C GLY A 118 16.32 0.76 11.59
N GLY A 119 15.20 0.95 10.90
CA GLY A 119 13.89 0.49 11.34
C GLY A 119 13.68 -1.01 11.09
N CYS A 120 12.79 -1.62 11.88
CA CYS A 120 12.36 -3.01 11.68
C CYS A 120 11.11 -3.05 10.80
N ALA A 121 11.31 -3.07 9.48
CA ALA A 121 10.23 -3.19 8.50
C ALA A 121 10.36 -4.47 7.66
N GLU A 122 9.23 -5.02 7.20
CA GLU A 122 9.20 -6.16 6.29
C GLU A 122 8.08 -6.03 5.24
N LEU A 123 8.34 -6.54 4.04
CA LEU A 123 7.34 -6.70 2.98
C LEU A 123 6.95 -8.18 2.87
N VAL A 124 5.65 -8.45 2.96
CA VAL A 124 5.06 -9.77 2.77
C VAL A 124 4.30 -9.76 1.45
N THR A 125 4.81 -10.52 0.48
CA THR A 125 4.21 -10.64 -0.84
C THR A 125 3.01 -11.59 -0.79
N VAL A 126 1.86 -11.14 -1.27
CA VAL A 126 0.67 -11.97 -1.47
C VAL A 126 0.87 -12.77 -2.76
N PRO A 127 0.68 -14.10 -2.74
CA PRO A 127 0.72 -14.92 -3.94
C PRO A 127 -0.27 -14.45 -5.01
N ASP A 128 0.12 -14.57 -6.28
CA ASP A 128 -0.64 -14.06 -7.42
C ASP A 128 -2.05 -14.66 -7.57
N ASP A 129 -2.24 -15.90 -7.14
CA ASP A 129 -3.52 -16.60 -7.11
C ASP A 129 -4.41 -16.15 -5.92
N MET A 130 -3.82 -15.47 -4.93
CA MET A 130 -4.50 -14.95 -3.74
C MET A 130 -4.78 -13.44 -3.79
N ALA A 131 -4.21 -12.71 -4.76
CA ALA A 131 -4.39 -11.27 -4.97
C ALA A 131 -5.86 -10.85 -5.22
N ASP A 132 -6.73 -11.78 -5.61
CA ASP A 132 -8.17 -11.54 -5.77
C ASP A 132 -9.01 -12.56 -4.97
N SER A 133 -8.45 -13.09 -3.89
CA SER A 133 -9.03 -14.18 -3.09
C SER A 133 -10.38 -13.85 -2.44
N ASP A 134 -10.73 -12.58 -2.28
CA ASP A 134 -12.02 -12.12 -1.74
C ASP A 134 -13.10 -11.97 -2.82
N LEU A 135 -12.73 -12.03 -4.09
CA LEU A 135 -13.71 -12.03 -5.15
C LEU A 135 -14.48 -13.36 -5.12
N GLY A 136 -15.80 -13.28 -4.98
CA GLY A 136 -16.68 -14.43 -5.21
C GLY A 136 -16.47 -15.00 -6.63
N ARG A 137 -16.93 -16.24 -6.86
CA ARG A 137 -16.76 -16.99 -8.13
C ARG A 137 -17.49 -16.40 -9.36
N GLY A 138 -17.87 -15.13 -9.34
CA GLY A 138 -18.58 -14.46 -10.43
C GLY A 138 -17.69 -14.30 -11.67
N LYS A 139 -18.19 -14.71 -12.84
CA LYS A 139 -17.45 -14.71 -14.12
C LYS A 139 -17.08 -13.31 -14.66
N ASN A 140 -17.63 -12.24 -14.08
CA ASN A 140 -17.54 -10.88 -14.64
C ASN A 140 -16.79 -9.87 -13.75
N ARG A 141 -15.98 -10.32 -12.79
CA ARG A 141 -15.21 -9.38 -11.95
C ARG A 141 -13.83 -9.11 -12.55
N HIS A 142 -13.52 -7.83 -12.77
CA HIS A 142 -12.18 -7.41 -13.18
C HIS A 142 -11.18 -7.76 -12.07
N ARG A 143 -10.25 -8.65 -12.40
CA ARG A 143 -9.14 -9.06 -11.53
C ARG A 143 -8.08 -7.98 -11.53
N ARG A 144 -8.16 -7.08 -10.55
CA ARG A 144 -7.20 -5.99 -10.35
C ARG A 144 -6.09 -6.37 -9.38
N GLY A 145 -6.16 -7.55 -8.76
CA GLY A 145 -5.18 -7.99 -7.78
C GLY A 145 -5.23 -7.21 -6.47
N HIS A 146 -6.34 -6.54 -6.15
CA HIS A 146 -6.52 -5.65 -4.97
C HIS A 146 -7.66 -6.14 -4.06
N CYS A 147 -7.89 -7.46 -4.01
CA CYS A 147 -9.00 -8.06 -3.27
C CYS A 147 -8.50 -9.23 -2.42
N TYR A 148 -7.61 -8.93 -1.48
CA TYR A 148 -6.91 -9.89 -0.62
C TYR A 148 -6.96 -9.52 0.87
N TYR A 149 -7.98 -8.76 1.28
CA TYR A 149 -8.27 -8.42 2.67
C TYR A 149 -8.49 -9.67 3.53
N GLY A 150 -9.34 -10.60 3.06
CA GLY A 150 -9.64 -11.84 3.78
C GLY A 150 -8.41 -12.74 3.90
N TYR A 151 -7.59 -12.81 2.84
CA TYR A 151 -6.32 -13.53 2.88
C TYR A 151 -5.36 -12.96 3.94
N ALA A 152 -5.28 -11.63 4.04
CA ALA A 152 -4.36 -10.94 4.95
C ALA A 152 -4.86 -10.87 6.41
N PHE A 153 -6.16 -10.78 6.66
CA PHE A 153 -6.71 -10.50 7.99
C PHE A 153 -7.67 -11.56 8.55
N LEU A 154 -8.46 -12.24 7.73
CA LEU A 154 -9.64 -12.97 8.23
C LEU A 154 -9.55 -14.49 8.13
N ARG A 155 -8.81 -15.01 7.15
CA ARG A 155 -8.71 -16.45 6.87
C ARG A 155 -7.55 -17.07 7.65
N ASP A 156 -7.47 -18.39 7.71
CA ASP A 156 -6.35 -19.09 8.35
C ASP A 156 -4.99 -18.69 7.76
N SER A 157 -4.94 -18.31 6.48
CA SER A 157 -3.75 -17.75 5.84
C SER A 157 -3.23 -16.48 6.52
N SER A 158 -4.08 -15.70 7.18
CA SER A 158 -3.68 -14.49 7.91
C SER A 158 -2.73 -14.79 9.07
N GLU A 159 -2.76 -16.01 9.59
CA GLU A 159 -1.83 -16.44 10.62
C GLU A 159 -0.40 -16.43 10.10
N GLU A 160 -0.17 -17.09 8.97
CA GLU A 160 1.13 -17.13 8.32
C GLU A 160 1.50 -15.79 7.72
N VAL A 161 0.54 -15.03 7.17
CA VAL A 161 0.78 -13.74 6.48
C VAL A 161 1.08 -12.61 7.46
N LEU A 162 0.43 -12.58 8.63
CA LEU A 162 0.48 -11.42 9.52
C LEU A 162 0.64 -11.79 10.99
N TYR A 163 -0.25 -12.61 11.55
CA TYR A 163 -0.37 -12.72 13.01
C TYR A 163 0.82 -13.42 13.67
N SER A 164 1.41 -14.43 13.05
CA SER A 164 2.64 -15.08 13.53
C SER A 164 3.80 -14.08 13.63
N ARG A 165 3.97 -13.24 12.61
CA ARG A 165 5.01 -12.20 12.55
C ARG A 165 4.82 -11.14 13.63
N LEU A 166 3.58 -10.70 13.85
CA LEU A 166 3.25 -9.80 14.96
C LEU A 166 3.55 -10.45 16.31
N ARG A 167 3.17 -11.71 16.51
CA ARG A 167 3.44 -12.43 17.76
C ARG A 167 4.91 -12.68 18.01
N GLU A 168 5.74 -12.78 16.98
CA GLU A 168 7.19 -12.86 17.13
C GLU A 168 7.81 -11.50 17.50
N ALA A 169 7.28 -10.42 16.92
CA ALA A 169 7.81 -9.06 17.13
C ALA A 169 7.44 -8.47 18.50
N LEU A 170 6.19 -8.62 18.94
CA LEU A 170 5.65 -7.90 20.11
C LEU A 170 6.22 -8.32 21.48
N PRO A 171 6.57 -9.60 21.77
CA PRO A 171 7.17 -9.98 23.05
C PRO A 171 8.54 -9.33 23.31
N LYS A 172 9.26 -8.96 22.24
CA LYS A 172 10.55 -8.27 22.30
C LYS A 172 10.36 -6.78 22.62
N VAL A 173 9.18 -6.24 22.39
CA VAL A 173 8.76 -4.91 22.80
C VAL A 173 8.34 -4.99 24.27
N ARG A 174 9.31 -5.08 25.18
CA ARG A 174 9.00 -4.73 26.57
C ARG A 174 8.46 -3.32 26.55
N LEU A 175 7.39 -3.06 27.30
CA LEU A 175 7.02 -1.73 27.78
C LEU A 175 8.18 -1.21 28.64
N VAL A 176 9.35 -0.96 28.04
CA VAL A 176 10.31 -0.04 28.59
C VAL A 176 9.48 1.21 28.71
N ALA A 177 9.19 1.63 29.94
CA ALA A 177 8.53 2.89 30.21
C ALA A 177 9.33 3.93 29.45
N LYS A 178 8.86 4.27 28.25
CA LYS A 178 9.64 5.06 27.32
C LYS A 178 9.77 6.40 28.04
N PRO A 179 11.00 6.86 28.33
CA PRO A 179 11.18 8.11 29.08
C PRO A 179 10.28 9.16 28.41
N PRO A 180 9.55 9.96 29.21
CA PRO A 180 8.52 10.86 28.70
C PRO A 180 9.09 11.58 27.49
N ALA A 181 8.41 11.42 26.34
CA ALA A 181 8.90 11.88 25.06
C ALA A 181 9.46 13.28 25.26
N ARG A 182 10.79 13.40 25.14
CA ARG A 182 11.50 14.67 25.30
C ARG A 182 10.76 15.64 24.42
N GLU A 183 10.09 16.63 25.05
CA GLU A 183 9.06 17.44 24.44
C GLU A 183 9.52 17.82 23.04
N LEU A 184 8.96 17.13 22.04
CA LEU A 184 9.33 17.32 20.66
C LEU A 184 8.81 18.71 20.39
N ARG A 185 9.68 19.72 20.51
CA ARG A 185 9.41 21.10 20.11
C ARG A 185 8.87 20.95 18.70
N LEU A 186 7.55 21.04 18.58
CA LEU A 186 6.85 21.10 17.31
C LEU A 186 7.53 22.26 16.63
N MET A 187 8.42 21.96 15.68
CA MET A 187 8.98 23.00 14.85
C MET A 187 7.77 23.71 14.28
N PRO A 188 7.64 25.04 14.49
CA PRO A 188 6.48 25.77 14.01
C PRO A 188 6.30 25.37 12.56
N ALA A 189 5.08 24.94 12.21
CA ALA A 189 4.75 24.57 10.85
C ALA A 189 5.29 25.71 9.97
N ARG A 190 6.23 25.39 9.07
CA ARG A 190 6.71 26.38 8.11
C ARG A 190 5.44 26.99 7.51
N PRO A 191 5.31 28.33 7.47
CA PRO A 191 4.17 28.97 6.84
C PRO A 191 3.98 28.28 5.51
N GLN A 192 2.86 27.59 5.36
CA GLN A 192 2.49 26.98 4.11
C GLN A 192 2.32 28.20 3.19
N GLU A 193 3.33 28.48 2.37
CA GLU A 193 3.22 29.50 1.33
C GLU A 193 1.93 29.16 0.61
N ARG A 194 0.94 30.05 0.76
CA ARG A 194 -0.35 29.88 0.11
C ARG A 194 -0.02 29.97 -1.37
N GLY A 195 0.18 28.80 -1.98
CA GLY A 195 0.34 28.68 -3.41
C GLY A 195 -0.81 29.44 -4.03
N ALA A 196 -0.46 30.55 -4.67
CA ALA A 196 -1.42 31.38 -5.36
C ALA A 196 -2.20 30.50 -6.34
N GLY A 197 -3.53 30.52 -6.18
CA GLY A 197 -4.53 30.26 -7.21
C GLY A 197 -4.26 29.11 -8.19
N TRP A 198 -4.66 27.89 -7.82
CA TRP A 198 -5.09 26.89 -8.82
C TRP A 198 -6.57 27.06 -9.24
N ALA A 199 -7.27 28.04 -8.68
CA ALA A 199 -8.71 28.22 -8.86
C ALA A 199 -9.12 29.13 -10.04
N ASP A 200 -8.18 29.63 -10.85
CA ASP A 200 -8.52 30.62 -11.90
C ASP A 200 -8.01 30.27 -13.31
N ARG A 201 -8.17 29.01 -13.72
CA ARG A 201 -8.12 28.65 -15.14
C ARG A 201 -9.39 27.92 -15.53
N GLY A 202 -10.26 28.62 -16.28
CA GLY A 202 -11.21 27.95 -17.17
C GLY A 202 -12.67 28.32 -17.02
N ARG A 203 -13.03 29.61 -16.95
CA ARG A 203 -14.26 30.09 -17.60
C ARG A 203 -13.88 30.74 -18.93
N GLY A 204 -13.47 29.90 -19.89
CA GLY A 204 -13.49 30.31 -21.30
C GLY A 204 -14.94 30.40 -21.73
N GLY A 205 -15.36 31.59 -22.18
CA GLY A 205 -16.68 31.81 -22.79
C GLY A 205 -16.84 31.00 -24.09
N PRO A 206 -18.07 30.92 -24.63
CA PRO A 206 -18.34 30.27 -25.89
C PRO A 206 -17.64 31.04 -27.02
N GLY A 207 -16.52 30.49 -27.51
CA GLY A 207 -15.92 30.90 -28.77
C GLY A 207 -16.79 30.48 -29.94
N GLU A 208 -16.95 31.41 -30.89
CA GLU A 208 -17.70 31.24 -32.14
C GLU A 208 -17.31 29.98 -32.91
N PRO A 209 -18.26 29.35 -33.64
CA PRO A 209 -17.96 28.21 -34.50
C PRO A 209 -17.10 28.68 -35.69
N SER A 210 -15.81 28.40 -35.62
CA SER A 210 -14.92 28.44 -36.77
C SER A 210 -15.27 27.28 -37.71
N ALA A 211 -15.71 27.62 -38.93
CA ALA A 211 -15.99 26.67 -39.99
C ALA A 211 -14.71 25.93 -40.38
N VAL A 212 -14.70 24.61 -40.20
CA VAL A 212 -13.67 23.72 -40.73
C VAL A 212 -14.15 23.22 -42.10
N PRO A 213 -13.32 23.32 -43.16
CA PRO A 213 -13.66 22.78 -44.46
C PRO A 213 -13.70 21.25 -44.42
N ALA A 214 -14.72 20.69 -45.07
CA ALA A 214 -14.81 19.29 -45.39
C ALA A 214 -13.64 18.94 -46.33
N ASP A 215 -12.78 18.01 -45.91
CA ASP A 215 -12.08 17.04 -46.75
C ASP A 215 -11.14 16.21 -45.86
N ALA A 216 -11.52 14.96 -45.58
CA ALA A 216 -10.58 13.92 -45.18
C ALA A 216 -11.21 12.54 -45.45
N GLU A 217 -10.84 12.01 -46.62
CA GLU A 217 -11.09 10.65 -47.04
C GLU A 217 -10.54 9.59 -46.06
N GLU A 218 -11.38 8.59 -45.85
CA GLU A 218 -11.13 7.15 -45.97
C GLU A 218 -9.68 6.63 -45.75
N GLY A 219 -9.44 6.11 -44.54
CA GLY A 219 -8.23 5.34 -44.20
C GLY A 219 -8.55 4.12 -43.34
N LYS A 220 -9.24 3.11 -43.91
CA LYS A 220 -9.45 1.80 -43.29
C LYS A 220 -8.13 1.02 -43.20
N ALA A 221 -7.48 1.00 -42.03
CA ALA A 221 -6.36 0.10 -41.74
C ALA A 221 -6.70 -0.95 -40.67
N ARG A 222 -7.09 -2.13 -41.17
CA ARG A 222 -6.92 -3.50 -40.66
C ARG A 222 -6.54 -3.69 -39.18
N ARG A 223 -7.52 -4.14 -38.38
CA ARG A 223 -7.31 -4.81 -37.10
C ARG A 223 -6.68 -6.19 -37.33
N GLY A 224 -5.42 -6.34 -36.92
CA GLY A 224 -4.70 -7.61 -36.87
C GLY A 224 -5.34 -8.57 -35.87
N ARG A 225 -5.84 -9.69 -36.38
CA ARG A 225 -6.36 -10.84 -35.64
C ARG A 225 -5.18 -11.58 -34.98
N TRP A 226 -4.96 -11.36 -33.69
CA TRP A 226 -4.06 -12.20 -32.90
C TRP A 226 -4.65 -13.61 -32.76
N ARG A 227 -3.99 -14.58 -33.39
CA ARG A 227 -4.29 -16.01 -33.26
C ARG A 227 -3.82 -16.49 -31.87
N ARG A 228 -4.71 -17.19 -31.17
CA ARG A 228 -4.37 -18.01 -30.00
C ARG A 228 -3.47 -19.16 -30.45
N GLY A 229 -2.25 -19.18 -29.96
CA GLY A 229 -1.42 -20.38 -29.91
C GLY A 229 -1.90 -21.26 -28.75
N THR A 230 -2.52 -22.38 -29.08
CA THR A 230 -2.54 -23.58 -28.25
C THR A 230 -1.20 -24.27 -28.39
N ASP A 231 -0.57 -24.62 -27.27
CA ASP A 231 0.20 -25.87 -27.04
C ASP A 231 0.69 -25.82 -25.58
N ALA A 232 0.24 -26.72 -24.69
CA ALA A 232 0.59 -28.14 -24.56
C ALA A 232 1.92 -28.34 -23.81
N GLY A 233 1.84 -28.99 -22.64
CA GLY A 233 2.98 -29.71 -22.06
C GLY A 233 3.49 -29.20 -20.71
N SER A 234 2.95 -29.72 -19.61
CA SER A 234 3.73 -30.40 -18.56
C SER A 234 2.84 -30.76 -17.37
N ARG A 235 2.43 -32.03 -17.31
CA ARG A 235 1.94 -32.65 -16.07
C ARG A 235 3.17 -33.05 -15.26
N ALA A 236 3.48 -32.29 -14.20
CA ALA A 236 4.36 -32.77 -13.14
C ALA A 236 3.48 -33.32 -12.00
N GLY A 237 3.58 -34.63 -11.78
CA GLY A 237 2.81 -35.35 -10.76
C GLY A 237 3.21 -34.95 -9.35
N TRP A 238 2.20 -34.64 -8.52
CA TRP A 238 2.37 -34.53 -7.08
C TRP A 238 2.20 -35.92 -6.47
N SER A 239 3.31 -36.54 -6.05
CA SER A 239 3.28 -37.74 -5.22
C SER A 239 2.87 -37.36 -3.80
N ARG A 240 1.78 -37.95 -3.30
CA ARG A 240 1.39 -37.85 -1.90
C ARG A 240 2.19 -38.88 -1.11
N SER A 241 3.13 -38.43 -0.29
CA SER A 241 3.71 -39.25 0.76
C SER A 241 2.64 -39.51 1.84
N ARG A 242 2.31 -40.80 2.04
CA ARG A 242 1.49 -41.26 3.16
C ARG A 242 2.40 -41.46 4.37
N SER A 243 2.16 -40.72 5.45
CA SER A 243 2.78 -41.00 6.74
C SER A 243 2.21 -42.32 7.33
N PRO A 244 3.04 -43.18 7.94
CA PRO A 244 2.56 -44.41 8.56
C PRO A 244 1.82 -44.10 9.86
N ARG A 245 0.63 -44.69 10.02
CA ARG A 245 -0.08 -44.76 11.31
C ARG A 245 0.73 -45.65 12.25
N ARG A 246 1.17 -45.10 13.39
CA ARG A 246 1.60 -45.91 14.54
C ARG A 246 0.38 -46.51 15.22
N ARG A 247 0.46 -47.81 15.53
CA ARG A 247 -0.40 -48.50 16.49
C ARG A 247 0.21 -48.35 17.88
#